data_AF-A0ABC9AV01-F1
#
_entry.id   AF-A0ABC9AV01-F1
#
_cell.length_a   1.000
_cell.length_b   1.000
_cell.length_c   1.000
_cell.angle_alpha   90.00
_cell.angle_beta   90.00
_cell.angle_gamma   90.00
#
_symmetry.space_group_name_H-M   'P 1'
#
loop_
_entity.id
_entity.type
_entity.pdbx_description
1 polymer ?
#
loop_
_entity_poly.entity_id
_entity_poly.type
_entity_poly.pdbx_seq_one_letter_code
_entity_poly.pdbx_strand_id
1 'polypeptide(L)'
;MKIFILLPLIALSVSIAIAQVGAHDKAQLDPRTTTTSPLQCGYEIIVRTGDVGYAGTDAIISLTLSSGDGTTLSIKDLASWGTKGPGYDYFERGNTDKLSGIGNCMTPELCSMLLESDHSGKNPGWFVDYIEVIERTAVFTKVSHMFKLNQWLNKYPYRLYVYRDPCSSLPRVTAMP
;
A
#
# COMPACT_ATOMS: atom_id res chain seq x y z
N MET A 1 -5.02 83.53 -16.09
CA MET A 1 -6.21 83.51 -15.20
C MET A 1 -6.64 82.06 -15.01
N LYS A 2 -6.98 81.67 -13.77
CA LYS A 2 -7.37 80.33 -13.25
C LYS A 2 -6.18 79.47 -12.78
N ILE A 3 -5.64 79.76 -11.58
CA ILE A 3 -6.09 79.35 -10.23
C ILE A 3 -5.69 77.89 -9.94
N PHE A 4 -4.62 77.77 -9.15
CA PHE A 4 -4.18 76.57 -8.47
C PHE A 4 -5.13 76.30 -7.28
N ILE A 5 -5.77 75.13 -7.24
CA ILE A 5 -6.44 74.64 -6.04
C ILE A 5 -5.66 73.41 -5.57
N LEU A 6 -4.89 73.61 -4.51
CA LEU A 6 -4.33 72.57 -3.67
C LEU A 6 -5.48 71.98 -2.84
N LEU A 7 -5.77 70.69 -3.03
CA LEU A 7 -6.61 69.91 -2.11
C LEU A 7 -5.72 69.15 -1.12
N PRO A 8 -6.13 69.08 0.17
CA PRO A 8 -5.27 68.60 1.26
C PRO A 8 -5.18 67.07 1.30
N LEU A 9 -3.99 66.57 1.66
CA LEU A 9 -3.71 65.18 2.00
C LEU A 9 -4.62 64.72 3.15
N ILE A 10 -5.43 63.69 2.92
CA ILE A 10 -6.09 62.94 3.99
C ILE A 10 -5.17 61.75 4.33
N ALA A 11 -4.56 61.81 5.51
CA ALA A 11 -3.80 60.72 6.09
C ALA A 11 -4.75 59.62 6.58
N LEU A 12 -4.81 58.50 5.87
CA LEU A 12 -5.41 57.25 6.36
C LEU A 12 -4.33 56.47 7.10
N SER A 13 -4.29 56.60 8.42
CA SER A 13 -3.51 55.72 9.29
C SER A 13 -4.19 54.34 9.34
N VAL A 14 -3.63 53.35 8.64
CA VAL A 14 -3.99 51.94 8.83
C VAL A 14 -3.15 51.40 9.97
N SER A 15 -3.76 51.17 11.12
CA SER A 15 -3.11 50.46 12.24
C SER A 15 -2.94 48.99 11.86
N ILE A 16 -1.69 48.56 11.62
CA ILE A 16 -1.35 47.15 11.45
C ILE A 16 -1.21 46.54 12.84
N ALA A 17 -2.13 45.63 13.21
CA ALA A 17 -1.97 44.78 14.37
C ALA A 17 -0.86 43.75 14.09
N ILE A 18 0.24 43.82 14.84
CA ILE A 18 1.32 42.83 14.79
C ILE A 18 0.83 41.59 15.54
N ALA A 19 0.61 40.49 14.81
CA ALA A 19 0.43 39.17 15.42
C ALA A 19 1.75 38.75 16.09
N GLN A 20 1.71 38.48 17.39
CA GLN A 20 2.86 37.97 18.14
C GLN A 20 3.16 36.53 17.67
N VAL A 21 4.37 36.31 17.14
CA VAL A 21 4.91 34.97 16.91
C VAL A 21 5.20 34.35 18.27
N GLY A 22 4.42 33.34 18.63
CA GLY A 22 4.60 32.54 19.82
C GLY A 22 5.83 31.64 19.71
N ALA A 23 6.59 31.62 20.80
CA ALA A 23 7.45 30.56 21.31
C ALA A 23 8.41 29.84 20.34
N HIS A 24 9.69 30.13 20.53
CA HIS A 24 10.82 29.26 20.21
C HIS A 24 10.60 27.84 20.75
N ASP A 25 10.33 26.89 19.86
CA ASP A 25 10.44 25.47 20.19
C ASP A 25 11.89 25.04 19.93
N LYS A 26 12.70 25.01 20.99
CA LYS A 26 14.03 24.38 20.93
C LYS A 26 13.84 22.88 20.99
N ALA A 27 13.73 22.24 19.83
CA ALA A 27 13.87 20.79 19.73
C ALA A 27 15.29 20.40 20.20
N GLN A 28 15.39 19.95 21.45
CA GLN A 28 16.57 19.33 22.00
C GLN A 28 16.65 17.90 21.45
N LEU A 29 17.55 17.67 20.49
CA LEU A 29 17.83 16.34 19.94
C LEU A 29 18.36 15.43 21.07
N ASP A 30 17.56 14.44 21.49
CA ASP A 30 18.03 13.32 22.30
C ASP A 30 18.85 12.37 21.41
N PRO A 31 20.14 12.14 21.69
CA PRO A 31 20.98 11.22 20.93
C PRO A 31 20.57 9.75 21.04
N ARG A 32 19.54 9.40 21.83
CA ARG A 32 19.06 8.03 22.03
C ARG A 32 17.74 7.70 21.33
N THR A 33 17.17 8.64 20.54
CA THR A 33 15.93 8.38 19.80
C THR A 33 16.10 8.68 18.31
N THR A 34 16.90 7.87 17.62
CA THR A 34 16.82 7.75 16.15
C THR A 34 15.54 6.97 15.81
N THR A 35 14.41 7.68 15.75
CA THR A 35 13.20 7.16 15.09
C THR A 35 13.53 6.99 13.60
N THR A 36 14.19 5.88 13.27
CA THR A 36 14.48 5.52 11.88
C THR A 36 13.13 5.17 11.26
N SER A 37 12.61 6.06 10.41
CA SER A 37 11.42 5.77 9.61
C SER A 37 11.59 4.40 8.93
N PRO A 38 10.56 3.54 8.91
CA PRO A 38 10.65 2.27 8.22
C PRO A 38 11.06 2.51 6.75
N LEU A 39 11.99 1.68 6.26
CA LEU A 39 12.45 1.74 4.89
C LEU A 39 11.29 1.42 3.95
N GLN A 40 11.15 2.18 2.86
CA GLN A 40 10.11 1.97 1.87
C GLN A 40 10.67 1.30 0.61
N CYS A 41 9.91 0.34 0.09
CA CYS A 41 10.20 -0.43 -1.10
C CYS A 41 9.04 -0.35 -2.09
N GLY A 42 9.37 -0.43 -3.38
CA GLY A 42 8.40 -0.61 -4.44
C GLY A 42 8.03 -2.09 -4.57
N TYR A 43 6.78 -2.35 -4.91
CA TYR A 43 6.24 -3.70 -5.08
C TYR A 43 5.60 -3.83 -6.45
N GLU A 44 5.82 -4.97 -7.11
CA GLU A 44 4.99 -5.45 -8.21
C GLU A 44 4.30 -6.73 -7.77
N ILE A 45 2.98 -6.73 -7.87
CA ILE A 45 2.11 -7.82 -7.49
C ILE A 45 1.46 -8.30 -8.78
N ILE A 46 1.67 -9.56 -9.11
CA ILE A 46 1.12 -10.20 -10.30
C ILE A 46 0.09 -11.22 -9.82
N VAL A 47 -1.16 -11.00 -10.20
CA VAL A 47 -2.28 -11.85 -9.81
C VAL A 47 -2.74 -12.62 -11.03
N ARG A 48 -2.77 -13.95 -10.91
CA ARG A 48 -3.33 -14.83 -11.94
C ARG A 48 -4.69 -15.35 -11.49
N THR A 49 -5.73 -14.90 -12.16
CA THR A 49 -7.07 -15.46 -12.02
C THR A 49 -7.20 -16.68 -12.93
N GLY A 50 -7.77 -17.76 -12.39
CA GLY A 50 -7.85 -19.02 -13.13
C GLY A 50 -8.79 -18.94 -14.33
N ASP A 51 -8.59 -19.86 -15.27
CA ASP A 51 -9.43 -19.99 -16.45
C ASP A 51 -10.49 -21.10 -16.27
N VAL A 52 -11.30 -20.94 -15.24
CA VAL A 52 -12.47 -21.80 -14.97
C VAL A 52 -13.74 -20.95 -14.98
N GLY A 53 -14.90 -21.59 -15.19
CA GLY A 53 -16.19 -20.89 -15.24
C GLY A 53 -16.41 -20.07 -13.96
N TYR A 54 -16.77 -18.79 -14.12
CA TYR A 54 -17.02 -17.82 -13.04
C TYR A 54 -15.82 -17.53 -12.13
N ALA A 55 -14.60 -17.70 -12.64
CA ALA A 55 -13.39 -17.45 -11.85
C ALA A 55 -13.11 -15.97 -11.52
N GLY A 56 -13.69 -15.03 -12.27
CA GLY A 56 -13.49 -13.58 -12.08
C GLY A 56 -14.28 -13.01 -10.89
N THR A 57 -13.88 -11.84 -10.39
CA THR A 57 -14.53 -11.24 -9.22
C THR A 57 -14.68 -9.73 -9.30
N ASP A 58 -15.83 -9.24 -8.83
CA ASP A 58 -16.11 -7.82 -8.62
C ASP A 58 -15.91 -7.38 -7.16
N ALA A 59 -15.46 -8.30 -6.30
CA ALA A 59 -15.30 -8.06 -4.87
C ALA A 59 -14.07 -7.18 -4.58
N ILE A 60 -14.07 -6.51 -3.43
CA ILE A 60 -12.87 -5.84 -2.93
C ILE A 60 -11.93 -6.89 -2.35
N ILE A 61 -10.71 -6.92 -2.88
CA ILE A 61 -9.67 -7.86 -2.47
C ILE A 61 -8.65 -7.13 -1.59
N SER A 62 -8.44 -7.62 -0.38
CA SER A 62 -7.38 -7.16 0.51
C SER A 62 -6.21 -8.13 0.48
N LEU A 63 -4.99 -7.60 0.58
CA LEU A 63 -3.76 -8.37 0.63
C LEU A 63 -2.89 -7.87 1.78
N THR A 64 -2.52 -8.77 2.67
CA THR A 64 -1.50 -8.51 3.70
C THR A 64 -0.30 -9.41 3.46
N LEU A 65 0.87 -8.78 3.40
CA LEU A 65 2.16 -9.44 3.29
C LEU A 65 2.92 -9.27 4.61
N SER A 66 3.65 -10.31 5.02
CA SER A 66 4.45 -10.28 6.23
C SER A 66 5.83 -10.87 6.01
N SER A 67 6.83 -10.28 6.64
CA SER A 67 8.21 -10.77 6.64
C SER A 67 8.51 -11.65 7.85
N GLY A 68 9.67 -12.32 7.84
CA GLY A 68 10.12 -13.18 8.93
C GLY A 68 10.34 -12.44 10.26
N ASP A 69 10.61 -11.13 10.24
CA ASP A 69 10.76 -10.30 11.43
C ASP A 69 9.45 -9.68 11.95
N GLY A 70 8.33 -9.93 11.26
CA GLY A 70 7.01 -9.43 11.62
C GLY A 70 6.65 -8.07 11.00
N THR A 71 7.49 -7.50 10.14
CA THR A 71 7.11 -6.34 9.32
C THR A 71 5.94 -6.71 8.41
N THR A 72 4.96 -5.80 8.28
CA THR A 72 3.78 -6.03 7.46
C THR A 72 3.53 -4.92 6.44
N LEU A 73 2.86 -5.30 5.35
CA LEU A 73 2.27 -4.41 4.36
C LEU A 73 0.82 -4.85 4.13
N SER A 74 -0.13 -4.00 4.48
CA SER A 74 -1.56 -4.26 4.29
C SER A 74 -2.15 -3.33 3.22
N ILE A 75 -2.73 -3.94 2.19
CA ILE A 75 -3.40 -3.28 1.07
C ILE A 75 -4.88 -3.62 1.19
N LYS A 76 -5.72 -2.62 1.51
CA LYS A 76 -7.15 -2.85 1.76
C LYS A 76 -7.95 -3.10 0.49
N ASP A 77 -7.56 -2.44 -0.59
CA ASP A 77 -8.13 -2.63 -1.92
C ASP A 77 -6.98 -2.80 -2.90
N LEU A 78 -6.74 -4.05 -3.32
CA LEU A 78 -5.64 -4.39 -4.19
C LEU A 78 -5.79 -3.73 -5.57
N ALA A 79 -7.02 -3.59 -6.09
CA ALA A 79 -7.27 -2.94 -7.38
C ALA A 79 -6.82 -1.47 -7.39
N SER A 80 -6.78 -0.80 -6.22
CA SER A 80 -6.25 0.57 -6.10
C SER A 80 -4.76 0.70 -6.47
N TRP A 81 -4.02 -0.42 -6.48
CA TRP A 81 -2.63 -0.50 -6.97
C TRP A 81 -2.55 -0.84 -8.47
N GLY A 82 -3.68 -0.89 -9.15
CA GLY A 82 -3.76 -1.21 -10.56
C GLY A 82 -2.95 -0.27 -11.45
N THR A 83 -2.25 -0.83 -12.43
CA THR A 83 -1.39 -0.07 -13.37
C THR A 83 -2.08 0.27 -14.69
N LYS A 84 -3.27 -0.29 -14.93
CA LYS A 84 -4.14 0.02 -16.08
C LYS A 84 -4.94 1.29 -15.81
N GLY A 85 -5.43 1.88 -16.91
CA GLY A 85 -6.21 3.11 -16.87
C GLY A 85 -7.54 2.98 -16.11
N PRO A 86 -8.22 4.12 -15.90
CA PRO A 86 -9.49 4.15 -15.17
C PRO A 86 -10.54 3.25 -15.83
N GLY A 87 -11.32 2.56 -15.00
CA GLY A 87 -12.39 1.68 -15.46
C GLY A 87 -11.92 0.32 -16.00
N TYR A 88 -10.63 0.00 -15.89
CA TYR A 88 -10.16 -1.35 -16.15
C TYR A 88 -10.68 -2.30 -15.06
N ASP A 89 -11.22 -3.43 -15.51
CA ASP A 89 -11.80 -4.46 -14.66
C ASP A 89 -10.73 -5.51 -14.33
N TYR A 90 -10.29 -5.51 -13.08
CA TYR A 90 -9.22 -6.38 -12.60
C TYR A 90 -9.79 -7.69 -12.08
N PHE A 91 -8.93 -8.72 -12.02
CA PHE A 91 -9.24 -10.03 -11.43
C PHE A 91 -10.29 -10.83 -12.19
N GLU A 92 -10.38 -10.58 -13.49
CA GLU A 92 -11.29 -11.27 -14.40
C GLU A 92 -10.76 -12.64 -14.83
N ARG A 93 -11.70 -13.54 -15.19
CA ARG A 93 -11.39 -14.93 -15.56
C ARG A 93 -10.25 -15.00 -16.58
N GLY A 94 -9.23 -15.79 -16.27
CA GLY A 94 -8.11 -16.03 -17.18
C GLY A 94 -7.20 -14.83 -17.41
N ASN A 95 -7.38 -13.72 -16.70
CA ASN A 95 -6.49 -12.57 -16.76
C ASN A 95 -5.27 -12.72 -15.85
N THR A 96 -4.20 -12.04 -16.24
CA THR A 96 -3.03 -11.82 -15.41
C THR A 96 -2.88 -10.33 -15.21
N ASP A 97 -3.10 -9.88 -13.98
CA ASP A 97 -3.12 -8.46 -13.64
C ASP A 97 -1.85 -8.08 -12.90
N LYS A 98 -1.28 -6.93 -13.29
CA LYS A 98 -0.07 -6.36 -12.66
C LYS A 98 -0.44 -5.10 -11.88
N LEU A 99 -0.11 -5.12 -10.60
CA LEU A 99 -0.38 -4.05 -9.66
C LEU A 99 0.95 -3.56 -9.08
N SER A 100 1.05 -2.27 -8.79
CA SER A 100 2.28 -1.67 -8.29
C SER A 100 2.01 -0.62 -7.24
N GLY A 101 2.85 -0.59 -6.21
CA GLY A 101 2.73 0.36 -5.11
C GLY A 101 3.97 0.41 -4.24
N ILE A 102 3.89 1.18 -3.16
CA ILE A 102 5.00 1.40 -2.23
C ILE A 102 4.54 0.97 -0.83
N GLY A 103 5.42 0.31 -0.09
CA GLY A 103 5.15 -0.14 1.27
C GLY A 103 6.43 -0.31 2.09
N ASN A 104 6.30 -0.75 3.34
CA ASN A 104 7.44 -1.13 4.16
C ASN A 104 8.25 -2.22 3.45
N CYS A 105 9.57 -2.13 3.42
CA CYS A 105 10.44 -3.19 2.90
C CYS A 105 10.30 -4.47 3.75
N MET A 106 10.28 -5.65 3.12
CA MET A 106 10.21 -6.92 3.86
C MET A 106 11.60 -7.32 4.33
N THR A 107 11.79 -7.45 5.64
CA THR A 107 13.08 -7.84 6.22
C THR A 107 12.96 -9.11 7.08
N PRO A 108 13.93 -10.04 7.03
CA PRO A 108 14.97 -10.18 5.98
C PRO A 108 14.37 -10.50 4.60
N GLU A 109 13.21 -11.15 4.55
CA GLU A 109 12.53 -11.56 3.32
C GLU A 109 11.01 -11.62 3.50
N LEU A 110 10.28 -11.63 2.39
CA LEU A 110 8.84 -11.86 2.37
C LEU A 110 8.54 -13.31 2.74
N CYS A 111 7.70 -13.52 3.75
CA CYS A 111 7.47 -14.85 4.31
C CYS A 111 6.04 -15.37 4.19
N SER A 112 5.04 -14.52 4.39
CA SER A 112 3.65 -14.96 4.35
C SER A 112 2.73 -13.97 3.68
N MET A 113 1.57 -14.48 3.28
CA MET A 113 0.52 -13.77 2.59
C MET A 113 -0.84 -14.15 3.18
N LEU A 114 -1.66 -13.14 3.46
CA LEU A 114 -3.09 -13.25 3.72
C LEU A 114 -3.83 -12.51 2.61
N LEU A 115 -4.60 -13.26 1.82
CA LEU A 115 -5.48 -12.74 0.77
C LEU A 115 -6.91 -12.86 1.24
N GLU A 116 -7.68 -11.78 1.19
CA GLU A 116 -9.05 -11.72 1.71
C GLU A 116 -9.97 -11.10 0.66
N SER A 117 -11.20 -11.59 0.60
CA SER A 117 -12.28 -11.03 -0.21
C SER A 117 -13.38 -10.56 0.72
N ASP A 118 -13.87 -9.35 0.50
CA ASP A 118 -15.06 -8.83 1.20
C ASP A 118 -16.37 -9.48 0.69
N HIS A 119 -16.29 -10.21 -0.42
CA HIS A 119 -17.40 -10.90 -1.08
C HIS A 119 -18.55 -9.97 -1.50
N SER A 120 -18.24 -8.71 -1.82
CA SER A 120 -19.18 -7.76 -2.42
C SER A 120 -19.22 -7.89 -3.94
N GLY A 121 -20.07 -7.09 -4.61
CA GLY A 121 -20.17 -7.09 -6.07
C GLY A 121 -21.13 -8.15 -6.65
N LYS A 122 -21.18 -8.21 -8.00
CA LYS A 122 -22.13 -9.06 -8.73
C LYS A 122 -21.65 -10.51 -8.82
N ASN A 123 -20.35 -10.70 -9.05
CA ASN A 123 -19.69 -12.01 -9.04
C ASN A 123 -18.67 -12.05 -7.90
N PRO A 124 -19.06 -12.37 -6.66
CA PRO A 124 -18.18 -12.22 -5.50
C PRO A 124 -17.28 -13.45 -5.24
N GLY A 125 -17.45 -14.53 -6.00
CA GLY A 125 -16.63 -15.72 -5.91
C GLY A 125 -15.42 -15.60 -6.82
N TRP A 126 -14.24 -15.98 -6.34
CA TRP A 126 -13.00 -15.77 -7.08
C TRP A 126 -12.12 -17.01 -7.10
N PHE A 127 -11.63 -17.44 -8.27
CA PHE A 127 -10.67 -18.54 -8.35
C PHE A 127 -9.28 -18.00 -8.71
N VAL A 128 -8.32 -18.24 -7.82
CA VAL A 128 -6.96 -17.71 -7.96
C VAL A 128 -5.99 -18.85 -8.20
N ASP A 129 -5.21 -18.77 -9.28
CA ASP A 129 -4.14 -19.71 -9.53
C ASP A 129 -2.95 -19.40 -8.61
N TYR A 130 -2.43 -18.17 -8.70
CA TYR A 130 -1.30 -17.71 -7.90
C TYR A 130 -1.26 -16.19 -7.74
N ILE A 131 -0.50 -15.75 -6.73
CA ILE A 131 -0.03 -14.38 -6.58
C ILE A 131 1.49 -14.39 -6.53
N GLU A 132 2.13 -13.57 -7.35
CA GLU A 132 3.57 -13.39 -7.38
C GLU A 132 3.92 -11.97 -6.92
N VAL A 133 4.92 -11.86 -6.03
CA VAL A 133 5.32 -10.60 -5.41
C VAL A 133 6.80 -10.35 -5.68
N ILE A 134 7.11 -9.19 -6.24
CA ILE A 134 8.46 -8.72 -6.52
C ILE A 134 8.69 -7.43 -5.74
N GLU A 135 9.62 -7.45 -4.79
CA GLU A 135 10.03 -6.27 -4.03
C GLU A 135 11.25 -5.61 -4.69
N ARG A 136 11.25 -4.28 -4.77
CA ARG A 136 12.29 -3.48 -5.41
C ARG A 136 12.70 -2.31 -4.52
N THR A 137 14.00 -2.08 -4.39
CA THR A 137 14.57 -0.85 -3.85
C THR A 137 15.05 0.04 -5.00
N ALA A 138 15.53 1.24 -4.69
CA ALA A 138 16.20 2.09 -5.68
C ALA A 138 17.48 1.48 -6.25
N VAL A 139 18.06 0.46 -5.59
CA VAL A 139 19.39 -0.07 -5.89
C VAL A 139 19.32 -1.51 -6.45
N PHE A 140 18.35 -2.31 -6.02
CA PHE A 140 18.22 -3.71 -6.44
C PHE A 140 16.77 -4.19 -6.46
N THR A 141 16.52 -5.23 -7.25
CA THR A 141 15.27 -6.00 -7.25
C THR A 141 15.50 -7.31 -6.52
N LYS A 142 14.62 -7.65 -5.58
CA LYS A 142 14.64 -8.93 -4.88
C LYS A 142 14.12 -10.06 -5.78
N VAL A 143 14.42 -11.29 -5.38
CA VAL A 143 13.87 -12.49 -6.02
C VAL A 143 12.35 -12.48 -5.89
N SER A 144 11.68 -12.97 -6.94
CA SER A 144 10.24 -13.10 -6.96
C SER A 144 9.75 -14.19 -6.01
N HIS A 145 8.71 -13.88 -5.22
CA HIS A 145 8.05 -14.82 -4.32
C HIS A 145 6.66 -15.17 -4.86
N MET A 146 6.45 -16.44 -5.22
CA MET A 146 5.17 -16.91 -5.75
C MET A 146 4.40 -17.73 -4.71
N PHE A 147 3.20 -17.28 -4.38
CA PHE A 147 2.21 -18.00 -3.59
C PHE A 147 1.24 -18.71 -4.53
N LYS A 148 1.30 -20.05 -4.59
CA LYS A 148 0.29 -20.86 -5.30
C LYS A 148 -0.97 -21.03 -4.45
N LEU A 149 -2.13 -20.73 -5.02
CA LEU A 149 -3.42 -20.81 -4.34
C LEU A 149 -4.24 -21.98 -4.88
N ASN A 150 -4.52 -21.99 -6.20
CA ASN A 150 -5.37 -22.95 -6.92
C ASN A 150 -6.66 -23.28 -6.18
N GLN A 151 -7.37 -22.26 -5.70
CA GLN A 151 -8.58 -22.45 -4.91
C GLN A 151 -9.55 -21.28 -5.04
N TRP A 152 -10.80 -21.56 -4.69
CA TRP A 152 -11.87 -20.57 -4.60
C TRP A 152 -11.79 -19.77 -3.30
N LEU A 153 -11.89 -18.44 -3.40
CA LEU A 153 -12.32 -17.55 -2.32
C LEU A 153 -13.82 -17.31 -2.52
N ASN A 154 -14.65 -17.99 -1.72
CA ASN A 154 -16.10 -17.91 -1.82
C ASN A 154 -16.72 -18.25 -0.45
N LYS A 155 -18.01 -17.96 -0.29
CA LYS A 155 -18.81 -18.53 0.79
C LYS A 155 -18.86 -20.06 0.65
N TYR A 156 -19.31 -20.70 1.73
CA TYR A 156 -19.41 -22.15 1.92
C TYR A 156 -19.51 -23.00 0.63
N PRO A 157 -18.71 -24.08 0.48
CA PRO A 157 -17.84 -24.71 1.48
C PRO A 157 -16.45 -24.06 1.60
N TYR A 158 -16.19 -22.97 0.89
CA TYR A 158 -14.89 -22.29 0.88
C TYR A 158 -14.76 -21.25 1.98
N ARG A 159 -13.61 -20.55 2.00
CA ARG A 159 -13.35 -19.41 2.88
C ARG A 159 -13.19 -18.16 2.02
N LEU A 160 -13.55 -17.01 2.60
CA LEU A 160 -13.31 -15.70 1.99
C LEU A 160 -11.85 -15.24 2.10
N TYR A 161 -10.97 -16.09 2.62
CA TYR A 161 -9.56 -15.77 2.77
C TYR A 161 -8.67 -16.99 2.52
N VAL A 162 -7.41 -16.69 2.24
CA VAL A 162 -6.33 -17.65 2.05
C VAL A 162 -5.09 -17.15 2.76
N TYR A 163 -4.55 -17.97 3.65
CA TYR A 163 -3.24 -17.73 4.26
C TYR A 163 -2.20 -18.72 3.71
N ARG A 164 -1.02 -18.21 3.33
CA ARG A 164 0.14 -19.00 2.92
C ARG A 164 1.37 -18.51 3.66
N ASP A 165 2.10 -19.42 4.29
CA ASP A 165 3.31 -19.14 5.07
C ASP A 165 4.38 -20.19 4.77
N PRO A 166 5.08 -20.10 3.63
CA PRO A 166 6.19 -20.99 3.31
C PRO A 166 7.33 -20.94 4.35
N CYS A 167 7.54 -19.80 5.01
CA CYS A 167 8.60 -19.64 6.00
C CYS A 167 8.34 -20.41 7.31
N SER A 168 7.09 -20.74 7.64
CA SER A 168 6.76 -21.51 8.85
C SER A 168 7.46 -22.88 8.94
N SER A 169 7.91 -23.42 7.80
CA SER A 169 8.66 -24.67 7.71
C SER A 169 10.19 -24.51 7.85
N LEU A 170 10.69 -23.27 7.81
CA LEU A 170 12.12 -22.98 7.95
C LEU A 170 12.50 -22.99 9.43
N PRO A 171 13.64 -23.58 9.81
CA PRO A 171 14.16 -23.43 11.16
C PRO A 171 14.32 -21.94 11.45
N ARG A 172 13.65 -21.43 12.49
CA ARG A 172 13.93 -20.09 13.00
C ARG A 172 15.41 -20.08 13.36
N VAL A 173 16.21 -19.31 12.64
CA VAL A 173 17.58 -19.00 13.05
C VAL A 173 17.43 -18.14 14.30
N THR A 174 17.31 -18.78 15.46
CA THR A 174 17.48 -18.09 16.72
C THR A 174 18.89 -17.55 16.69
N ALA A 175 19.02 -16.23 16.73
CA ALA A 175 20.30 -15.55 16.86
C ALA A 175 21.14 -16.30 17.90
N MET A 176 22.32 -16.77 17.50
CA MET A 176 23.23 -17.41 18.45
C MET A 176 23.59 -16.37 19.53
N PRO A 177 23.60 -16.77 20.81
CA PRO A 177 23.86 -15.87 21.93
C PRO A 177 25.26 -15.28 21.90
#